data_AF-A0A418KRT2-F1
#
_entry.id   AF-A0A418KRT2-F1
#
_cell.length_a   1.000
_cell.length_b   1.000
_cell.length_c   1.000
_cell.angle_alpha   90.00
_cell.angle_beta   90.00
_cell.angle_gamma   90.00
#
_symmetry.space_group_name_H-M   'P 1'
#
loop_
_entity.id
_entity.type
_entity.pdbx_description
1 polymer ?
#
loop_
_entity_poly.entity_id
_entity_poly.type
_entity_poly.pdbx_seq_one_letter_code
_entity_poly.pdbx_strand_id
1 'polypeptide(L)'
;MLRAGETSGGPVPRGPGQASQGAMAMPDDEDGTGTQLIERPFENPHANDPVLGPRYADGYKEGAFGDHTLDNNPAGEPGPAEDAFIEGFEDGIVRFGAFKKGFKRGITVGLDGATSDTLGPPAMGAEHAADLSAAWLEGREEGLKVARVVRDGIAEKALESADFDQTSGPIHSMWVGVGRMYWREYQGGRAIFFIHPSGEAFTVDAPIYAEYEEIGGLRSQLGRPISDTTRVPDGRGKVTEFEKGTMYSTATTGAHEVHGLIGAKWKELGGPTGDLGYPTSNEQFERADRGKVNTFEHGDIYFWPNLGVQVVRSIQVRYRGQNCFAESDEASAQDETYVVATAVGPSRDATRSVRSRIFDVDAGGSFPDTMVVYQGPPAGIGALAVTMAEHDTGNPDEYRGQIEAGVRVAMNGLAAAIAATGVGLTVSGIAVALANAGVGPIADAINDAIDSGDDTIGTAVFPLAPKALIGLARSPLQRERDIEFHLATPLLTGEGAYKAYFDVTFG
;
A
#
# COMPACT_ATOMS: atom_id res chain seq x y z
N MET A 1 55.50 -34.62 -33.02
CA MET A 1 56.98 -34.74 -32.89
C MET A 1 57.27 -35.63 -31.71
N LEU A 2 58.21 -36.57 -31.88
CA LEU A 2 59.03 -37.29 -30.89
C LEU A 2 58.42 -38.04 -29.69
N ARG A 3 59.07 -39.19 -29.44
CA ARG A 3 58.74 -40.35 -28.60
C ARG A 3 59.56 -40.38 -27.29
N ALA A 4 59.11 -41.28 -26.39
CA ALA A 4 59.91 -42.19 -25.54
C ALA A 4 60.47 -41.75 -24.17
N GLY A 5 60.52 -42.73 -23.25
CA GLY A 5 61.25 -42.72 -21.97
C GLY A 5 60.74 -43.76 -20.96
N GLU A 6 61.42 -44.91 -20.82
CA GLU A 6 61.19 -45.95 -19.78
C GLU A 6 62.24 -45.87 -18.63
N THR A 7 62.20 -46.84 -17.70
CA THR A 7 63.25 -47.28 -16.71
C THR A 7 63.28 -46.62 -15.30
N SER A 8 63.66 -47.26 -14.17
CA SER A 8 63.78 -48.70 -13.73
C SER A 8 64.27 -48.87 -12.25
N GLY A 9 63.99 -50.01 -11.56
CA GLY A 9 64.67 -50.54 -10.33
C GLY A 9 64.19 -50.01 -8.94
N GLY A 10 64.13 -50.72 -7.79
CA GLY A 10 64.60 -52.07 -7.30
C GLY A 10 65.80 -51.97 -6.31
N PRO A 11 66.12 -52.87 -5.32
CA PRO A 11 65.53 -54.12 -4.72
C PRO A 11 65.38 -54.11 -3.13
N VAL A 12 64.62 -54.94 -2.35
CA VAL A 12 64.61 -56.42 -1.98
C VAL A 12 65.93 -56.92 -1.30
N PRO A 13 66.06 -57.62 -0.09
CA PRO A 13 65.24 -58.77 0.50
C PRO A 13 65.18 -59.08 2.08
N ARG A 14 64.16 -59.87 2.55
CA ARG A 14 64.13 -60.92 3.67
C ARG A 14 64.38 -60.55 5.18
N GLY A 15 63.99 -61.31 6.23
CA GLY A 15 63.35 -62.65 6.42
C GLY A 15 63.10 -63.00 7.94
N PRO A 16 62.49 -64.15 8.30
CA PRO A 16 61.63 -64.28 9.51
C PRO A 16 62.18 -65.07 10.74
N GLY A 17 61.49 -64.99 11.89
CA GLY A 17 61.77 -65.77 13.12
C GLY A 17 60.56 -65.91 14.07
N GLN A 18 60.34 -67.12 14.60
CA GLN A 18 59.14 -67.67 15.27
C GLN A 18 58.65 -67.03 16.60
N ALA A 19 57.44 -67.45 16.99
CA ALA A 19 56.66 -66.97 18.15
C ALA A 19 56.84 -67.76 19.47
N SER A 20 56.08 -67.31 20.49
CA SER A 20 55.82 -67.82 21.86
C SER A 20 56.45 -66.94 22.97
N GLN A 21 55.83 -66.67 24.12
CA GLN A 21 54.71 -67.31 24.84
C GLN A 21 53.82 -66.29 25.59
N GLY A 22 52.57 -66.70 25.90
CA GLY A 22 51.95 -66.60 27.23
C GLY A 22 51.94 -65.27 28.03
N ALA A 23 50.79 -64.60 27.98
CA ALA A 23 50.12 -63.91 29.10
C ALA A 23 50.81 -62.74 29.83
N MET A 24 50.46 -61.51 29.45
CA MET A 24 49.93 -60.52 30.41
C MET A 24 49.16 -59.38 29.71
N ALA A 25 48.26 -58.74 30.47
CA ALA A 25 47.46 -57.54 30.16
C ALA A 25 46.38 -57.64 29.08
N MET A 26 45.16 -57.24 29.46
CA MET A 26 44.28 -56.47 28.58
C MET A 26 44.84 -55.04 28.53
N PRO A 27 45.07 -54.46 27.35
CA PRO A 27 44.89 -53.04 27.12
C PRO A 27 43.49 -52.81 26.53
N ASP A 28 42.70 -51.97 27.16
CA ASP A 28 41.52 -51.37 26.52
C ASP A 28 41.97 -50.34 25.45
N ASP A 29 41.07 -50.05 24.51
CA ASP A 29 41.01 -48.89 23.59
C ASP A 29 42.22 -48.70 22.62
N GLU A 30 42.09 -48.72 21.30
CA GLU A 30 40.96 -48.38 20.42
C GLU A 30 40.98 -49.31 19.18
N ASP A 31 39.91 -50.06 18.94
CA ASP A 31 39.93 -51.20 18.01
C ASP A 31 40.02 -50.81 16.52
N GLY A 32 41.26 -50.59 16.05
CA GLY A 32 41.66 -50.58 14.64
C GLY A 32 41.51 -51.96 13.99
N THR A 33 40.26 -52.42 13.91
CA THR A 33 39.87 -53.75 13.42
C THR A 33 40.37 -54.00 12.01
N GLY A 34 41.32 -54.94 11.90
CA GLY A 34 41.89 -55.38 10.63
C GLY A 34 40.89 -56.15 9.76
N THR A 35 40.00 -55.41 9.09
CA THR A 35 39.00 -55.95 8.16
C THR A 35 39.23 -55.30 6.79
N GLN A 36 39.76 -56.06 5.83
CA GLN A 36 39.89 -55.56 4.45
C GLN A 36 38.50 -55.49 3.81
N LEU A 37 38.08 -54.27 3.46
CA LEU A 37 36.92 -54.03 2.59
C LEU A 37 37.18 -54.71 1.23
N ILE A 38 36.31 -55.66 0.86
CA ILE A 38 36.32 -56.23 -0.49
C ILE A 38 35.33 -55.42 -1.33
N GLU A 39 35.85 -54.47 -2.10
CA GLU A 39 35.06 -53.78 -3.12
C GLU A 39 34.50 -54.79 -4.12
N ARG A 40 33.18 -54.97 -4.14
CA ARG A 40 32.45 -55.64 -5.22
C ARG A 40 31.61 -54.60 -5.94
N PRO A 41 31.74 -54.44 -7.27
CA PRO A 41 30.86 -53.55 -8.01
C PRO A 41 29.43 -54.08 -7.94
N PHE A 42 28.48 -53.18 -7.63
CA PHE A 42 27.06 -53.48 -7.58
C PHE A 42 26.52 -53.79 -8.99
N GLU A 43 25.90 -54.94 -9.19
CA GLU A 43 25.26 -55.32 -10.45
C GLU A 43 23.79 -54.86 -10.46
N ASN A 44 23.43 -53.98 -11.40
CA ASN A 44 22.05 -53.51 -11.57
C ASN A 44 21.15 -54.69 -12.04
N PRO A 45 20.17 -55.16 -11.24
CA PRO A 45 19.33 -56.31 -11.59
C PRO A 45 18.39 -56.03 -12.78
N HIS A 46 18.21 -54.76 -13.15
CA HIS A 46 17.40 -54.31 -14.29
C HIS A 46 18.25 -53.85 -15.48
N ALA A 47 19.56 -54.17 -15.52
CA ALA A 47 20.46 -53.72 -16.59
C ALA A 47 20.01 -54.08 -18.02
N ASN A 48 19.22 -55.13 -18.18
CA ASN A 48 18.68 -55.59 -19.46
C ASN A 48 17.26 -55.06 -19.77
N ASP A 49 16.65 -54.29 -18.87
CA ASP A 49 15.34 -53.67 -19.09
C ASP A 49 15.51 -52.26 -19.70
N PRO A 50 14.92 -51.97 -20.88
CA PRO A 50 15.17 -50.71 -21.60
C PRO A 50 14.50 -49.47 -20.97
N VAL A 51 13.65 -49.63 -19.95
CA VAL A 51 12.94 -48.53 -19.27
C VAL A 51 13.40 -48.41 -17.81
N LEU A 52 13.55 -49.54 -17.11
CA LEU A 52 13.97 -49.60 -15.72
C LEU A 52 15.49 -49.52 -15.57
N GLY A 53 16.26 -50.12 -16.48
CA GLY A 53 17.73 -50.08 -16.48
C GLY A 53 18.31 -48.66 -16.43
N PRO A 54 17.90 -47.75 -17.33
CA PRO A 54 18.35 -46.35 -17.30
C PRO A 54 17.90 -45.61 -16.03
N ARG A 55 16.62 -45.73 -15.65
CA ARG A 55 16.06 -45.03 -14.49
C ARG A 55 16.67 -45.47 -13.16
N TYR A 56 16.97 -46.75 -13.01
CA TYR A 56 17.65 -47.28 -11.83
C TYR A 56 19.11 -46.78 -11.80
N ALA A 57 19.80 -46.76 -12.94
CA ALA A 57 21.16 -46.25 -13.04
C ALA A 57 21.26 -44.74 -12.78
N ASP A 58 20.26 -43.95 -13.17
CA ASP A 58 20.26 -42.50 -12.97
C ASP A 58 19.81 -42.12 -11.55
N GLY A 59 18.78 -42.76 -10.98
CA GLY A 59 18.40 -42.57 -9.57
C GLY A 59 19.49 -42.99 -8.57
N TYR A 60 20.33 -43.97 -8.93
CA TYR A 60 21.51 -44.36 -8.16
C TYR A 60 22.65 -43.33 -8.25
N LYS A 61 22.86 -42.69 -9.41
CA LYS A 61 23.85 -41.60 -9.59
C LYS A 61 23.42 -40.30 -8.91
N GLU A 62 22.12 -40.03 -8.85
CA GLU A 62 21.56 -38.81 -8.25
C GLU A 62 21.36 -38.90 -6.72
N GLY A 63 21.76 -40.03 -6.09
CA GLY A 63 21.76 -40.19 -4.64
C GLY A 63 20.37 -40.36 -4.01
N ALA A 64 19.34 -40.68 -4.80
CA ALA A 64 17.95 -40.77 -4.34
C ALA A 64 17.68 -41.88 -3.30
N PHE A 65 18.64 -42.78 -3.09
CA PHE A 65 18.57 -43.87 -2.11
C PHE A 65 19.47 -43.65 -0.87
N GLY A 66 20.34 -42.63 -0.89
CA GLY A 66 21.31 -42.36 0.18
C GLY A 66 22.73 -42.85 -0.13
N ASP A 67 23.67 -42.54 0.77
CA ASP A 67 25.05 -42.99 0.70
C ASP A 67 25.18 -44.42 1.26
N HIS A 68 25.35 -45.40 0.37
CA HIS A 68 25.52 -46.82 0.71
C HIS A 68 27.00 -47.25 0.75
N THR A 69 27.95 -46.34 1.02
CA THR A 69 29.39 -46.70 1.14
C THR A 69 29.71 -47.66 2.29
N LEU A 70 28.75 -47.95 3.20
CA LEU A 70 28.94 -48.80 4.38
C LEU A 70 27.82 -49.83 4.63
N ASP A 71 27.15 -50.36 3.60
CA ASP A 71 26.24 -51.52 3.73
C ASP A 71 27.01 -52.85 3.89
N ASN A 72 27.82 -52.93 4.95
CA ASN A 72 28.47 -54.15 5.42
C ASN A 72 27.53 -54.90 6.37
N ASN A 73 26.75 -55.86 5.85
CA ASN A 73 26.22 -56.94 6.68
C ASN A 73 27.11 -58.20 6.54
N PRO A 74 27.95 -58.53 7.54
CA PRO A 74 28.85 -59.68 7.47
C PRO A 74 28.17 -61.03 7.79
N ALA A 75 26.90 -61.03 8.20
CA ALA A 75 26.12 -62.25 8.43
C ALA A 75 25.14 -62.47 7.27
N GLY A 76 25.31 -63.59 6.55
CA GLY A 76 24.48 -63.97 5.41
C GLY A 76 23.07 -64.46 5.77
N GLU A 77 22.36 -63.74 6.63
CA GLU A 77 20.93 -63.93 6.87
C GLU A 77 20.11 -62.95 6.03
N PRO A 78 19.09 -63.41 5.28
CA PRO A 78 18.21 -62.53 4.52
C PRO A 78 17.29 -61.74 5.46
N GLY A 79 17.60 -60.45 5.64
CA GLY A 79 16.74 -59.49 6.34
C GLY A 79 15.51 -59.07 5.48
N PRO A 80 14.45 -58.53 6.11
CA PRO A 80 13.13 -58.38 5.48
C PRO A 80 13.03 -57.16 4.54
N ALA A 81 13.63 -57.27 3.36
CA ALA A 81 13.43 -56.30 2.27
C ALA A 81 12.22 -56.66 1.38
N GLU A 82 11.85 -57.94 1.29
CA GLU A 82 10.80 -58.43 0.39
C GLU A 82 9.39 -58.13 0.92
N ASP A 83 9.14 -58.34 2.22
CA ASP A 83 7.87 -58.00 2.88
C ASP A 83 7.58 -56.49 2.83
N ALA A 84 8.60 -55.66 3.10
CA ALA A 84 8.48 -54.19 3.05
C ALA A 84 8.24 -53.67 1.62
N PHE A 85 8.79 -54.35 0.60
CA PHE A 85 8.55 -54.03 -0.80
C PHE A 85 7.12 -54.42 -1.22
N ILE A 86 6.64 -55.60 -0.83
CA ILE A 86 5.28 -56.07 -1.16
C ILE A 86 4.22 -55.19 -0.46
N GLU A 87 4.37 -54.92 0.83
CA GLU A 87 3.43 -54.09 1.60
C GLU A 87 3.38 -52.64 1.05
N GLY A 88 4.53 -52.07 0.66
CA GLY A 88 4.59 -50.77 -0.01
C GLY A 88 4.03 -50.75 -1.44
N PHE A 89 4.17 -51.84 -2.20
CA PHE A 89 3.68 -51.96 -3.57
C PHE A 89 2.16 -52.15 -3.64
N GLU A 90 1.60 -52.99 -2.75
CA GLU A 90 0.14 -53.19 -2.67
C GLU A 90 -0.59 -51.93 -2.19
N ASP A 91 -0.07 -51.23 -1.18
CA ASP A 91 -0.66 -49.96 -0.73
C ASP A 91 -0.50 -48.85 -1.81
N GLY A 92 0.58 -48.88 -2.60
CA GLY A 92 0.73 -48.05 -3.80
C GLY A 92 -0.36 -48.28 -4.85
N ILE A 93 -0.74 -49.53 -5.10
CA ILE A 93 -1.83 -49.90 -6.03
C ILE A 93 -3.18 -49.44 -5.49
N VAL A 94 -3.44 -49.56 -4.19
CA VAL A 94 -4.68 -49.07 -3.54
C VAL A 94 -4.77 -47.54 -3.64
N ARG A 95 -3.68 -46.81 -3.40
CA ARG A 95 -3.60 -45.34 -3.54
C ARG A 95 -3.82 -44.88 -4.99
N PHE A 96 -3.23 -45.55 -5.97
CA PHE A 96 -3.46 -45.25 -7.39
C PHE A 96 -4.89 -45.61 -7.84
N GLY A 97 -5.47 -46.67 -7.27
CA GLY A 97 -6.88 -47.03 -7.43
C GLY A 97 -7.83 -45.96 -6.87
N ALA A 98 -7.54 -45.41 -5.69
CA ALA A 98 -8.29 -44.31 -5.09
C ALA A 98 -8.19 -43.02 -5.93
N PHE A 99 -6.99 -42.68 -6.40
CA PHE A 99 -6.76 -41.56 -7.32
C PHE A 99 -7.59 -41.68 -8.61
N LYS A 100 -7.54 -42.83 -9.30
CA LYS A 100 -8.39 -43.10 -10.48
C LYS A 100 -9.89 -43.06 -10.17
N LYS A 101 -10.30 -43.44 -8.96
CA LYS A 101 -11.72 -43.47 -8.53
C LYS A 101 -12.23 -42.07 -8.15
N GLY A 102 -11.37 -41.18 -7.66
CA GLY A 102 -11.66 -39.75 -7.48
C GLY A 102 -11.74 -39.01 -8.83
N PHE A 103 -10.79 -39.28 -9.74
CA PHE A 103 -10.77 -38.74 -11.10
C PHE A 103 -12.03 -39.14 -11.90
N LYS A 104 -12.42 -40.43 -11.87
CA LYS A 104 -13.69 -40.92 -12.47
C LYS A 104 -14.97 -40.41 -11.81
N ARG A 105 -14.88 -39.70 -10.67
CA ARG A 105 -16.03 -39.14 -9.93
C ARG A 105 -16.08 -37.61 -9.97
N GLY A 106 -15.23 -36.96 -10.76
CA GLY A 106 -15.25 -35.50 -10.94
C GLY A 106 -14.70 -34.71 -9.74
N ILE A 107 -14.03 -35.35 -8.78
CA ILE A 107 -13.54 -34.69 -7.55
C ILE A 107 -12.30 -33.79 -7.81
N THR A 108 -11.72 -33.87 -9.02
CA THR A 108 -10.55 -33.09 -9.45
C THR A 108 -10.66 -32.66 -10.92
N VAL A 109 -11.61 -31.79 -11.26
CA VAL A 109 -11.54 -30.99 -12.51
C VAL A 109 -12.06 -29.57 -12.26
N GLY A 110 -11.18 -28.60 -12.47
CA GLY A 110 -11.51 -27.21 -12.77
C GLY A 110 -10.77 -26.78 -14.04
N LEU A 111 -10.97 -27.55 -15.12
CA LEU A 111 -10.44 -27.32 -16.47
C LEU A 111 -11.47 -27.86 -17.47
N ASP A 112 -12.41 -27.01 -17.87
CA ASP A 112 -13.26 -27.31 -19.03
C ASP A 112 -12.45 -27.23 -20.32
N GLY A 113 -12.65 -28.20 -21.22
CA GLY A 113 -12.38 -28.02 -22.66
C GLY A 113 -11.04 -28.51 -23.24
N ALA A 114 -10.17 -29.22 -22.50
CA ALA A 114 -8.92 -29.76 -23.05
C ALA A 114 -8.96 -31.29 -23.25
N THR A 115 -8.75 -31.76 -24.50
CA THR A 115 -8.50 -33.17 -24.80
C THR A 115 -7.07 -33.59 -24.38
N SER A 116 -6.86 -34.89 -24.20
CA SER A 116 -5.75 -35.47 -23.42
C SER A 116 -4.30 -35.24 -23.92
N ASP A 117 -4.09 -34.57 -25.04
CA ASP A 117 -2.91 -34.80 -25.87
C ASP A 117 -1.89 -33.63 -25.88
N THR A 118 -2.10 -32.55 -25.11
CA THR A 118 -1.23 -31.35 -25.15
C THR A 118 -0.82 -30.75 -23.79
N LEU A 119 -1.15 -31.38 -22.66
CA LEU A 119 -0.78 -30.87 -21.32
C LEU A 119 0.53 -31.48 -20.79
N GLY A 120 1.63 -30.76 -21.01
CA GLY A 120 2.74 -30.79 -20.04
C GLY A 120 2.32 -30.11 -18.74
N PRO A 121 2.94 -30.42 -17.58
CA PRO A 121 2.58 -29.80 -16.32
C PRO A 121 2.83 -28.29 -16.37
N PRO A 122 1.93 -27.44 -15.83
CA PRO A 122 2.24 -26.04 -15.63
C PRO A 122 3.42 -25.92 -14.66
N ALA A 123 4.32 -24.96 -14.92
CA ALA A 123 5.42 -24.67 -14.01
C ALA A 123 4.86 -24.17 -12.68
N MET A 124 4.90 -25.01 -11.63
CA MET A 124 4.54 -24.56 -10.28
C MET A 124 5.55 -23.51 -9.83
N GLY A 125 5.06 -22.31 -9.52
CA GLY A 125 5.88 -21.28 -8.88
C GLY A 125 6.42 -21.78 -7.53
N ALA A 126 7.62 -21.33 -7.15
CA ALA A 126 8.34 -21.80 -5.97
C ALA A 126 7.55 -21.69 -4.65
N GLU A 127 6.53 -20.82 -4.61
CA GLU A 127 5.66 -20.60 -3.46
C GLU A 127 4.73 -21.80 -3.17
N HIS A 128 4.26 -22.53 -4.19
CA HIS A 128 3.51 -23.79 -3.97
C HIS A 128 4.39 -24.88 -3.37
N ALA A 129 5.69 -24.90 -3.71
CA ALA A 129 6.63 -25.82 -3.11
C ALA A 129 6.86 -25.51 -1.63
N ALA A 130 6.74 -24.26 -1.19
CA ALA A 130 6.88 -23.88 0.21
C ALA A 130 5.71 -24.37 1.08
N ASP A 131 4.45 -24.17 0.65
CA ASP A 131 3.28 -24.66 1.40
C ASP A 131 3.14 -26.19 1.36
N LEU A 132 3.45 -26.83 0.22
CA LEU A 132 3.56 -28.30 0.15
C LEU A 132 4.70 -28.81 1.03
N SER A 133 5.86 -28.14 1.05
CA SER A 133 6.99 -28.51 1.91
C SER A 133 6.68 -28.28 3.39
N ALA A 134 5.91 -27.25 3.76
CA ALA A 134 5.45 -27.06 5.15
C ALA A 134 4.51 -28.19 5.59
N ALA A 135 3.52 -28.54 4.76
CA ALA A 135 2.63 -29.68 5.02
C ALA A 135 3.37 -31.04 5.03
N TRP A 136 4.51 -31.13 4.35
CA TRP A 136 5.38 -32.30 4.29
C TRP A 136 6.37 -32.37 5.47
N LEU A 137 6.84 -31.22 5.97
CA LEU A 137 7.76 -31.08 7.11
C LEU A 137 7.06 -31.18 8.48
N GLU A 138 5.78 -30.79 8.60
CA GLU A 138 5.04 -30.89 9.88
C GLU A 138 4.51 -32.32 10.17
N GLY A 139 4.37 -33.18 9.15
CA GLY A 139 4.27 -34.63 9.29
C GLY A 139 2.89 -35.25 9.59
N ARG A 140 2.55 -36.29 8.82
CA ARG A 140 1.50 -37.33 9.04
C ARG A 140 0.05 -36.86 9.30
N GLU A 141 -0.85 -37.22 8.38
CA GLU A 141 -2.33 -37.28 8.51
C GLU A 141 -3.08 -35.99 8.91
N GLU A 142 -2.72 -35.35 10.03
CA GLU A 142 -3.33 -34.11 10.54
C GLU A 142 -3.21 -32.96 9.54
N GLY A 143 -2.06 -32.78 8.88
CA GLY A 143 -1.92 -31.78 7.81
C GLY A 143 -2.91 -32.00 6.64
N LEU A 144 -3.19 -33.26 6.29
CA LEU A 144 -4.19 -33.60 5.27
C LEU A 144 -5.63 -33.43 5.77
N LYS A 145 -5.90 -33.61 7.07
CA LYS A 145 -7.18 -33.29 7.70
C LYS A 145 -7.43 -31.78 7.68
N VAL A 146 -6.46 -30.97 8.11
CA VAL A 146 -6.57 -29.50 8.09
C VAL A 146 -6.74 -28.98 6.66
N ALA A 147 -5.94 -29.46 5.70
CA ALA A 147 -6.10 -29.07 4.29
C ALA A 147 -7.50 -29.42 3.73
N ARG A 148 -8.08 -30.55 4.15
CA ARG A 148 -9.46 -30.91 3.81
C ARG A 148 -10.47 -29.95 4.45
N VAL A 149 -10.36 -29.71 5.75
CA VAL A 149 -11.26 -28.81 6.50
C VAL A 149 -11.27 -27.41 5.90
N VAL A 150 -10.09 -26.85 5.60
CA VAL A 150 -9.95 -25.53 4.97
C VAL A 150 -10.59 -25.50 3.58
N ARG A 151 -10.26 -26.47 2.72
CA ARG A 151 -10.84 -26.55 1.37
C ARG A 151 -12.36 -26.69 1.41
N ASP A 152 -12.86 -27.57 2.27
CA ASP A 152 -14.29 -27.89 2.34
C ASP A 152 -15.08 -26.73 2.98
N GLY A 153 -14.52 -26.03 3.98
CA GLY A 153 -15.13 -24.82 4.54
C GLY A 153 -15.15 -23.61 3.58
N ILE A 154 -14.07 -23.40 2.81
CA ILE A 154 -14.07 -22.38 1.74
C ILE A 154 -15.09 -22.75 0.64
N ALA A 155 -15.17 -24.03 0.26
CA ALA A 155 -16.13 -24.50 -0.73
C ALA A 155 -17.58 -24.41 -0.22
N GLU A 156 -17.85 -24.71 1.04
CA GLU A 156 -19.17 -24.57 1.67
C GLU A 156 -19.61 -23.10 1.68
N LYS A 157 -18.71 -22.18 2.08
CA LYS A 157 -18.98 -20.73 2.03
C LYS A 157 -19.23 -20.24 0.59
N ALA A 158 -18.53 -20.80 -0.39
CA ALA A 158 -18.73 -20.47 -1.80
C ALA A 158 -20.11 -20.88 -2.35
N LEU A 159 -20.74 -21.92 -1.78
CA LEU A 159 -22.08 -22.35 -2.18
C LEU A 159 -23.20 -21.41 -1.72
N GLU A 160 -22.92 -20.45 -0.83
CA GLU A 160 -23.89 -19.46 -0.37
C GLU A 160 -24.24 -18.40 -1.43
N SER A 161 -23.37 -18.17 -2.42
CA SER A 161 -23.65 -17.27 -3.55
C SER A 161 -23.01 -17.75 -4.85
N ALA A 162 -23.78 -17.69 -5.94
CA ALA A 162 -23.31 -17.96 -7.30
C ALA A 162 -22.17 -17.03 -7.76
N ASP A 163 -21.90 -15.94 -7.03
CA ASP A 163 -20.74 -15.08 -7.26
C ASP A 163 -19.39 -15.77 -7.00
N PHE A 164 -19.35 -16.87 -6.23
CA PHE A 164 -18.12 -17.60 -5.89
C PHE A 164 -18.03 -18.96 -6.61
N ASP A 165 -18.44 -19.00 -7.88
CA ASP A 165 -18.45 -20.22 -8.70
C ASP A 165 -17.07 -20.56 -9.30
N GLN A 166 -16.34 -19.55 -9.81
CA GLN A 166 -15.06 -19.74 -10.49
C GLN A 166 -13.90 -19.12 -9.70
N THR A 167 -12.95 -19.96 -9.30
CA THR A 167 -11.74 -19.55 -8.56
C THR A 167 -10.70 -18.93 -9.50
N SER A 168 -10.02 -17.87 -9.06
CA SER A 168 -8.92 -17.23 -9.82
C SER A 168 -7.53 -17.56 -9.28
N GLY A 169 -7.41 -18.03 -8.03
CA GLY A 169 -6.14 -18.30 -7.35
C GLY A 169 -6.05 -19.64 -6.60
N PRO A 170 -4.87 -19.92 -6.00
CA PRO A 170 -4.68 -21.00 -5.03
C PRO A 170 -5.33 -20.67 -3.68
N ILE A 171 -5.15 -21.51 -2.66
CA ILE A 171 -5.46 -21.14 -1.28
C ILE A 171 -4.18 -20.59 -0.66
N HIS A 172 -4.24 -19.36 -0.15
CA HIS A 172 -3.17 -18.70 0.59
C HIS A 172 -3.36 -18.89 2.11
N SER A 173 -2.33 -18.62 2.93
CA SER A 173 -2.47 -18.68 4.40
C SER A 173 -1.55 -17.71 5.16
N MET A 174 -2.00 -17.30 6.36
CA MET A 174 -1.26 -16.43 7.28
C MET A 174 -1.69 -16.67 8.73
N TRP A 175 -0.75 -16.58 9.68
CA TRP A 175 -1.06 -16.60 11.11
C TRP A 175 -1.64 -15.24 11.56
N VAL A 176 -2.81 -15.26 12.22
CA VAL A 176 -3.55 -14.05 12.63
C VAL A 176 -3.82 -13.99 14.15
N GLY A 177 -3.01 -14.71 14.95
CA GLY A 177 -3.08 -14.69 16.42
C GLY A 177 -4.21 -15.53 17.01
N VAL A 178 -5.42 -15.47 16.43
CA VAL A 178 -6.57 -16.32 16.81
C VAL A 178 -6.54 -17.71 16.15
N GLY A 179 -5.60 -17.94 15.23
CA GLY A 179 -5.48 -19.15 14.44
C GLY A 179 -4.71 -18.89 13.14
N ARG A 180 -4.78 -19.82 12.20
CA ARG A 180 -4.31 -19.61 10.82
C ARG A 180 -5.50 -19.22 9.95
N MET A 181 -5.43 -18.02 9.39
CA MET A 181 -6.32 -17.57 8.33
C MET A 181 -5.88 -18.20 7.02
N TYR A 182 -6.84 -18.68 6.25
CA TYR A 182 -6.67 -19.11 4.87
C TYR A 182 -7.59 -18.25 4.00
N TRP A 183 -7.22 -17.99 2.76
CA TRP A 183 -8.12 -17.33 1.83
C TRP A 183 -7.92 -17.78 0.39
N ARG A 184 -8.91 -17.51 -0.46
CA ARG A 184 -8.87 -17.86 -1.88
C ARG A 184 -9.63 -16.83 -2.71
N GLU A 185 -9.03 -16.44 -3.82
CA GLU A 185 -9.57 -15.50 -4.79
C GLU A 185 -10.47 -16.21 -5.82
N TYR A 186 -11.50 -15.47 -6.22
CA TYR A 186 -12.52 -15.85 -7.20
C TYR A 186 -12.62 -14.77 -8.29
N GLN A 187 -13.15 -15.16 -9.45
CA GLN A 187 -13.36 -14.29 -10.60
C GLN A 187 -14.24 -13.09 -10.22
N GLY A 188 -13.98 -11.95 -10.85
CA GLY A 188 -14.64 -10.69 -10.51
C GLY A 188 -13.99 -9.88 -9.39
N GLY A 189 -12.84 -10.31 -8.84
CA GLY A 189 -12.07 -9.53 -7.86
C GLY A 189 -12.63 -9.61 -6.45
N ARG A 190 -12.86 -10.85 -5.99
CA ARG A 190 -13.55 -11.22 -4.75
C ARG A 190 -12.85 -12.41 -4.10
N ALA A 191 -12.94 -12.55 -2.79
CA ALA A 191 -12.26 -13.62 -2.04
C ALA A 191 -13.10 -14.18 -0.90
N ILE A 192 -12.83 -15.43 -0.54
CA ILE A 192 -13.34 -16.07 0.68
C ILE A 192 -12.19 -16.27 1.65
N PHE A 193 -12.39 -15.84 2.88
CA PHE A 193 -11.50 -16.01 4.02
C PHE A 193 -12.05 -17.11 4.94
N PHE A 194 -11.20 -17.91 5.56
CA PHE A 194 -11.54 -19.02 6.45
C PHE A 194 -10.55 -19.15 7.61
N ILE A 195 -11.01 -19.15 8.85
CA ILE A 195 -10.17 -19.25 10.06
C ILE A 195 -10.16 -20.69 10.58
N HIS A 196 -8.99 -21.31 10.66
CA HIS A 196 -8.80 -22.59 11.37
C HIS A 196 -8.19 -22.34 12.76
N PRO A 197 -8.72 -22.96 13.85
CA PRO A 197 -9.73 -24.02 13.86
C PRO A 197 -11.18 -23.57 14.11
N SER A 198 -11.50 -22.26 14.15
CA SER A 198 -12.87 -21.81 14.50
C SER A 198 -13.93 -22.17 13.46
N GLY A 199 -13.54 -22.34 12.19
CA GLY A 199 -14.45 -22.61 11.08
C GLY A 199 -15.18 -21.38 10.55
N GLU A 200 -14.88 -20.19 11.08
CA GLU A 200 -15.47 -18.92 10.64
C GLU A 200 -15.02 -18.60 9.21
N ALA A 201 -15.97 -18.24 8.34
CA ALA A 201 -15.73 -17.94 6.94
C ALA A 201 -16.43 -16.64 6.50
N PHE A 202 -15.74 -15.82 5.71
CA PHE A 202 -16.19 -14.47 5.33
C PHE A 202 -15.93 -14.19 3.85
N THR A 203 -16.89 -13.54 3.18
CA THR A 203 -16.81 -13.10 1.78
C THR A 203 -16.40 -11.63 1.68
N VAL A 204 -15.33 -11.34 0.95
CA VAL A 204 -14.93 -9.97 0.59
C VAL A 204 -15.15 -9.80 -0.92
N ASP A 205 -16.16 -9.02 -1.31
CA ASP A 205 -16.56 -8.87 -2.71
C ASP A 205 -16.02 -7.56 -3.34
N ALA A 206 -16.06 -7.48 -4.66
CA ALA A 206 -15.59 -6.31 -5.39
C ALA A 206 -16.48 -5.07 -5.16
N PRO A 207 -15.90 -3.84 -5.14
CA PRO A 207 -14.48 -3.54 -5.28
C PRO A 207 -13.71 -3.50 -3.94
N ILE A 208 -14.35 -3.85 -2.81
CA ILE A 208 -13.74 -3.78 -1.47
C ILE A 208 -12.51 -4.69 -1.36
N TYR A 209 -12.54 -5.89 -1.94
CA TYR A 209 -11.37 -6.79 -1.91
C TYR A 209 -10.15 -6.20 -2.62
N ALA A 210 -10.33 -5.51 -3.76
CA ALA A 210 -9.22 -4.89 -4.49
C ALA A 210 -8.53 -3.80 -3.66
N GLU A 211 -9.31 -2.90 -3.06
CA GLU A 211 -8.80 -1.87 -2.15
C GLU A 211 -8.11 -2.47 -0.92
N TYR A 212 -8.68 -3.55 -0.36
CA TYR A 212 -8.09 -4.25 0.78
C TYR A 212 -6.70 -4.79 0.46
N GLU A 213 -6.50 -5.41 -0.70
CA GLU A 213 -5.18 -5.84 -1.16
C GLU A 213 -4.23 -4.65 -1.40
N GLU A 214 -4.69 -3.56 -2.02
CA GLU A 214 -3.86 -2.36 -2.25
C GLU A 214 -3.33 -1.73 -0.95
N ILE A 215 -4.11 -1.72 0.14
CA ILE A 215 -3.65 -1.25 1.46
C ILE A 215 -2.85 -2.30 2.26
N GLY A 216 -2.52 -3.46 1.66
CA GLY A 216 -1.69 -4.51 2.25
C GLY A 216 -2.44 -5.67 2.90
N GLY A 217 -3.74 -5.81 2.64
CA GLY A 217 -4.57 -6.95 3.02
C GLY A 217 -4.53 -7.26 4.52
N LEU A 218 -4.25 -8.52 4.86
CA LEU A 218 -4.11 -8.99 6.25
C LEU A 218 -3.01 -8.30 7.07
N ARG A 219 -2.09 -7.56 6.41
CA ARG A 219 -1.03 -6.76 7.06
C ARG A 219 -1.39 -5.27 7.20
N SER A 220 -2.52 -4.83 6.66
CA SER A 220 -3.02 -3.46 6.78
C SER A 220 -3.42 -3.08 8.21
N GLN A 221 -3.69 -1.80 8.43
CA GLN A 221 -4.24 -1.29 9.70
C GLN A 221 -5.59 -1.90 10.08
N LEU A 222 -6.34 -2.47 9.12
CA LEU A 222 -7.67 -3.03 9.36
C LEU A 222 -7.64 -4.42 10.00
N GLY A 223 -6.59 -5.21 9.76
CA GLY A 223 -6.55 -6.63 10.14
C GLY A 223 -7.47 -7.50 9.27
N ARG A 224 -7.90 -8.66 9.78
CA ARG A 224 -8.73 -9.61 9.03
C ARG A 224 -10.20 -9.15 8.87
N PRO A 225 -10.92 -9.59 7.82
CA PRO A 225 -12.37 -9.41 7.73
C PRO A 225 -13.08 -10.19 8.85
N ILE A 226 -14.15 -9.61 9.39
CA ILE A 226 -14.98 -10.20 10.46
C ILE A 226 -16.47 -10.25 10.09
N SER A 227 -16.83 -9.82 8.88
CA SER A 227 -18.17 -9.96 8.30
C SER A 227 -18.08 -10.34 6.83
N ASP A 228 -19.18 -10.90 6.32
CA ASP A 228 -19.44 -10.91 4.88
C ASP A 228 -19.59 -9.48 4.34
N THR A 229 -19.39 -9.32 3.04
CA THR A 229 -19.68 -8.08 2.32
C THR A 229 -21.18 -7.97 2.11
N THR A 230 -21.79 -6.96 2.71
CA THR A 230 -23.24 -6.74 2.66
C THR A 230 -23.59 -5.43 1.97
N ARG A 231 -24.85 -5.27 1.56
CA ARG A 231 -25.35 -4.01 1.00
C ARG A 231 -25.75 -3.07 2.14
N VAL A 232 -25.32 -1.80 2.07
CA VAL A 232 -25.72 -0.76 3.02
C VAL A 232 -27.24 -0.51 2.91
N PRO A 233 -27.98 -0.27 4.02
CA PRO A 233 -29.44 -0.18 3.99
C PRO A 233 -30.05 0.88 3.06
N ASP A 234 -29.29 1.89 2.66
CA ASP A 234 -29.71 2.92 1.70
C ASP A 234 -29.74 2.43 0.24
N GLY A 235 -29.22 1.24 -0.05
CA GLY A 235 -29.11 0.70 -1.40
C GLY A 235 -28.06 1.38 -2.29
N ARG A 236 -27.21 2.28 -1.77
CA ARG A 236 -26.17 2.96 -2.57
C ARG A 236 -24.87 2.16 -2.62
N GLY A 237 -24.49 1.53 -1.52
CA GLY A 237 -23.15 0.95 -1.36
C GLY A 237 -23.09 -0.48 -0.81
N LYS A 238 -21.86 -0.99 -0.73
CA LYS A 238 -21.46 -2.21 -0.01
C LYS A 238 -20.65 -1.84 1.24
N VAL A 239 -20.61 -2.75 2.21
CA VAL A 239 -19.84 -2.62 3.45
C VAL A 239 -19.27 -3.96 3.88
N THR A 240 -18.04 -3.94 4.41
CA THR A 240 -17.35 -5.09 5.02
C THR A 240 -16.65 -4.63 6.29
N GLU A 241 -16.91 -5.31 7.41
CA GLU A 241 -16.26 -5.02 8.69
C GLU A 241 -14.96 -5.83 8.85
N PHE A 242 -13.94 -5.18 9.43
CA PHE A 242 -12.64 -5.74 9.73
C PHE A 242 -12.33 -5.52 11.22
N GLU A 243 -11.32 -6.20 11.78
CA GLU A 243 -10.98 -6.12 13.22
C GLU A 243 -10.92 -4.69 13.79
N LYS A 244 -10.40 -3.75 13.01
CA LYS A 244 -10.02 -2.40 13.48
C LYS A 244 -10.72 -1.27 12.74
N GLY A 245 -11.55 -1.57 11.75
CA GLY A 245 -12.22 -0.57 10.91
C GLY A 245 -13.26 -1.19 9.98
N THR A 246 -13.71 -0.41 9.01
CA THR A 246 -14.78 -0.83 8.09
C THR A 246 -14.52 -0.22 6.72
N MET A 247 -14.58 -1.03 5.66
CA MET A 247 -14.59 -0.52 4.29
C MET A 247 -16.01 -0.34 3.80
N TYR A 248 -16.24 0.77 3.12
CA TYR A 248 -17.48 1.06 2.40
C TYR A 248 -17.16 1.27 0.93
N SER A 249 -18.09 0.92 0.05
CA SER A 249 -17.94 1.22 -1.37
C SER A 249 -19.22 1.68 -2.03
N THR A 250 -19.11 2.65 -2.94
CA THR A 250 -20.16 3.01 -3.89
C THR A 250 -19.60 3.05 -5.31
N ALA A 251 -20.48 3.02 -6.32
CA ALA A 251 -20.09 3.18 -7.71
C ALA A 251 -19.50 4.57 -8.03
N THR A 252 -19.78 5.58 -7.20
CA THR A 252 -19.31 6.96 -7.39
C THR A 252 -18.05 7.29 -6.61
N THR A 253 -17.84 6.66 -5.45
CA THR A 253 -16.72 6.97 -4.55
C THR A 253 -15.59 5.94 -4.59
N GLY A 254 -15.78 4.74 -5.17
CA GLY A 254 -14.79 3.66 -5.05
C GLY A 254 -14.98 2.88 -3.76
N ALA A 255 -13.95 2.17 -3.29
CA ALA A 255 -13.93 1.51 -1.98
C ALA A 255 -12.96 2.24 -1.06
N HIS A 256 -13.37 2.53 0.17
CA HIS A 256 -12.55 3.26 1.13
C HIS A 256 -12.78 2.80 2.58
N GLU A 257 -11.71 2.81 3.36
CA GLU A 257 -11.71 2.46 4.77
C GLU A 257 -11.92 3.65 5.70
N VAL A 258 -12.68 3.41 6.77
CA VAL A 258 -12.79 4.28 7.93
C VAL A 258 -12.52 3.50 9.21
N HIS A 259 -11.61 4.00 10.04
CA HIS A 259 -11.18 3.32 11.26
C HIS A 259 -10.96 4.29 12.43
N GLY A 260 -10.69 3.72 13.61
CA GLY A 260 -10.28 4.48 14.81
C GLY A 260 -11.24 5.60 15.22
N LEU A 261 -10.67 6.74 15.65
CA LEU A 261 -11.44 7.87 16.16
C LEU A 261 -12.25 8.61 15.08
N ILE A 262 -11.75 8.64 13.84
CA ILE A 262 -12.46 9.24 12.71
C ILE A 262 -13.68 8.39 12.34
N GLY A 263 -13.49 7.08 12.14
CA GLY A 263 -14.57 6.14 11.87
C GLY A 263 -15.61 6.09 12.99
N ALA A 264 -15.18 6.15 14.26
CA ALA A 264 -16.10 6.24 15.40
C ALA A 264 -16.96 7.51 15.35
N LYS A 265 -16.37 8.69 15.08
CA LYS A 265 -17.14 9.94 14.99
C LYS A 265 -18.06 9.98 13.77
N TRP A 266 -17.62 9.47 12.63
CA TRP A 266 -18.48 9.38 11.44
C TRP A 266 -19.66 8.44 11.66
N LYS A 267 -19.47 7.28 12.30
CA LYS A 267 -20.57 6.38 12.69
C LYS A 267 -21.54 7.05 13.68
N GLU A 268 -21.05 7.84 14.64
CA GLU A 268 -21.87 8.65 15.56
C GLU A 268 -22.76 9.68 14.80
N LEU A 269 -22.25 10.24 13.69
CA LEU A 269 -22.96 11.19 12.84
C LEU A 269 -23.93 10.55 11.82
N GLY A 270 -24.20 9.24 11.95
CA GLY A 270 -25.11 8.50 11.07
C GLY A 270 -24.44 7.77 9.91
N GLY A 271 -23.11 7.75 9.83
CA GLY A 271 -22.35 6.96 8.86
C GLY A 271 -22.68 7.30 7.40
N PRO A 272 -22.84 6.31 6.50
CA PRO A 272 -23.16 6.54 5.09
C PRO A 272 -24.47 7.30 4.85
N THR A 273 -25.39 7.21 5.82
CA THR A 273 -26.71 7.86 5.79
C THR A 273 -26.74 9.22 6.51
N GLY A 274 -25.62 9.65 7.09
CA GLY A 274 -25.47 10.93 7.77
C GLY A 274 -25.10 12.08 6.84
N ASP A 275 -25.01 13.30 7.39
CA ASP A 275 -24.78 14.56 6.67
C ASP A 275 -23.48 14.63 5.83
N LEU A 276 -22.53 13.73 6.09
CA LEU A 276 -21.24 13.63 5.40
C LEU A 276 -21.26 12.66 4.22
N GLY A 277 -22.20 11.72 4.17
CA GLY A 277 -22.26 10.66 3.16
C GLY A 277 -21.15 9.62 3.28
N TYR A 278 -20.85 8.94 2.17
CA TYR A 278 -19.82 7.90 2.09
C TYR A 278 -18.38 8.48 2.14
N PRO A 279 -17.39 7.68 2.57
CA PRO A 279 -15.99 8.06 2.42
C PRO A 279 -15.61 8.15 0.93
N THR A 280 -14.78 9.15 0.63
CA THR A 280 -14.13 9.41 -0.67
C THR A 280 -12.60 9.29 -0.57
N SER A 281 -12.09 8.88 0.59
CA SER A 281 -10.72 8.44 0.80
C SER A 281 -10.61 7.45 1.95
N ASN A 282 -9.54 6.64 1.95
CA ASN A 282 -9.01 6.01 3.16
C ASN A 282 -8.55 7.06 4.18
N GLU A 283 -8.20 6.63 5.40
CA GLU A 283 -7.59 7.54 6.36
C GLU A 283 -6.16 7.90 5.90
N GLN A 284 -5.93 9.19 5.60
CA GLN A 284 -4.65 9.71 5.16
C GLN A 284 -3.92 10.43 6.29
N PHE A 285 -2.59 10.42 6.26
CA PHE A 285 -1.78 11.24 7.15
C PHE A 285 -1.81 12.71 6.72
N GLU A 286 -2.47 13.53 7.53
CA GLU A 286 -2.38 14.97 7.47
C GLU A 286 -1.04 15.39 8.10
N ARG A 287 0.02 15.48 7.28
CA ARG A 287 1.41 15.60 7.76
C ARG A 287 1.71 16.90 8.50
N ALA A 288 0.82 17.89 8.47
CA ALA A 288 0.82 18.98 9.44
C ALA A 288 0.54 18.44 10.86
N ASP A 289 1.58 18.35 11.70
CA ASP A 289 1.53 17.98 13.12
C ASP A 289 0.95 16.58 13.44
N ARG A 290 1.27 15.57 12.62
CA ARG A 290 0.79 14.17 12.79
C ARG A 290 -0.74 14.06 12.82
N GLY A 291 -1.42 14.88 12.03
CA GLY A 291 -2.85 14.74 11.81
C GLY A 291 -3.22 13.50 11.00
N LYS A 292 -4.51 13.22 10.98
CA LYS A 292 -5.16 12.20 10.15
C LYS A 292 -6.44 12.79 9.53
N VAL A 293 -6.86 12.31 8.37
CA VAL A 293 -8.09 12.77 7.70
C VAL A 293 -8.74 11.64 6.89
N ASN A 294 -10.07 11.52 6.95
CA ASN A 294 -10.86 10.93 5.87
C ASN A 294 -11.67 12.05 5.20
N THR A 295 -11.74 12.02 3.86
CA THR A 295 -12.69 12.84 3.11
C THR A 295 -13.98 12.06 2.88
N PHE A 296 -15.11 12.76 2.82
CA PHE A 296 -16.43 12.19 2.55
C PHE A 296 -17.16 13.02 1.49
N GLU A 297 -18.29 12.51 0.98
CA GLU A 297 -19.07 13.16 -0.09
C GLU A 297 -19.45 14.62 0.20
N HIS A 298 -19.67 14.97 1.47
CA HIS A 298 -20.23 16.27 1.91
C HIS A 298 -19.45 16.92 3.07
N GLY A 299 -18.17 16.58 3.22
CA GLY A 299 -17.26 17.15 4.21
C GLY A 299 -16.13 16.21 4.60
N ASP A 300 -15.23 16.71 5.45
CA ASP A 300 -14.06 15.98 5.91
C ASP A 300 -14.11 15.78 7.43
N ILE A 301 -13.48 14.70 7.92
CA ILE A 301 -13.19 14.55 9.35
C ILE A 301 -11.68 14.45 9.55
N TYR A 302 -11.13 15.43 10.26
CA TYR A 302 -9.75 15.48 10.67
C TYR A 302 -9.59 14.99 12.11
N PHE A 303 -8.39 14.52 12.46
CA PHE A 303 -7.97 14.26 13.82
C PHE A 303 -6.55 14.77 14.05
N TRP A 304 -6.32 15.52 15.12
CA TRP A 304 -4.97 15.79 15.65
C TRP A 304 -4.90 15.41 17.13
N PRO A 305 -3.78 14.87 17.63
CA PRO A 305 -3.63 14.53 19.05
C PRO A 305 -3.89 15.68 20.02
N ASN A 306 -3.60 16.93 19.61
CA ASN A 306 -3.76 18.13 20.45
C ASN A 306 -5.09 18.87 20.26
N LEU A 307 -5.84 18.58 19.19
CA LEU A 307 -7.10 19.26 18.87
C LEU A 307 -8.33 18.34 19.03
N GLY A 308 -8.13 17.02 18.95
CA GLY A 308 -9.21 16.03 18.86
C GLY A 308 -9.79 15.92 17.45
N VAL A 309 -10.95 15.26 17.34
CA VAL A 309 -11.65 15.04 16.06
C VAL A 309 -12.41 16.30 15.63
N GLN A 310 -12.20 16.76 14.40
CA GLN A 310 -12.81 17.93 13.80
C GLN A 310 -13.62 17.56 12.57
N VAL A 311 -14.91 17.87 12.59
CA VAL A 311 -15.83 17.68 11.46
C VAL A 311 -15.94 19.01 10.73
N VAL A 312 -15.66 19.02 9.42
CA VAL A 312 -15.63 20.26 8.62
C VAL A 312 -16.31 20.01 7.28
N ARG A 313 -17.49 20.60 7.06
CA ARG A 313 -18.24 20.45 5.79
C ARG A 313 -17.63 21.29 4.68
N SER A 314 -17.42 22.57 4.97
CA SER A 314 -16.67 23.48 4.11
C SER A 314 -16.02 24.59 4.93
N ILE A 315 -15.08 25.28 4.29
CA ILE A 315 -14.45 26.50 4.80
C ILE A 315 -14.55 27.56 3.70
N GLN A 316 -14.85 28.80 4.12
CA GLN A 316 -14.95 29.96 3.25
C GLN A 316 -13.86 30.96 3.62
N VAL A 317 -13.05 31.38 2.65
CA VAL A 317 -12.08 32.46 2.77
C VAL A 317 -12.63 33.67 2.02
N ARG A 318 -12.73 34.82 2.67
CA ARG A 318 -13.26 36.05 2.05
C ARG A 318 -12.29 37.19 2.21
N TYR A 319 -12.15 37.98 1.15
CA TYR A 319 -11.63 39.34 1.23
C TYR A 319 -12.63 40.22 1.99
N ARG A 320 -12.13 41.10 2.86
CA ARG A 320 -12.89 41.97 3.77
C ARG A 320 -12.70 43.47 3.48
N GLY A 321 -11.88 43.81 2.50
CA GLY A 321 -11.51 45.18 2.15
C GLY A 321 -10.03 45.49 2.34
N GLN A 322 -9.70 46.77 2.24
CA GLN A 322 -8.34 47.30 2.32
C GLN A 322 -8.25 48.62 3.09
N ASN A 323 -7.05 48.96 3.56
CA ASN A 323 -6.74 50.23 4.23
C ASN A 323 -5.58 50.90 3.49
N CYS A 324 -5.73 52.18 3.13
CA CYS A 324 -4.64 53.01 2.62
C CYS A 324 -3.94 53.75 3.77
N PHE A 325 -2.62 53.66 3.87
CA PHE A 325 -1.79 54.36 4.85
C PHE A 325 -1.06 55.55 4.25
N ALA A 326 -0.70 55.45 2.97
CA ALA A 326 -0.25 56.53 2.10
C ALA A 326 -0.68 56.21 0.65
N GLU A 327 -1.09 57.23 -0.08
CA GLU A 327 -1.25 57.25 -1.55
C GLU A 327 0.13 57.16 -2.23
N SER A 328 0.16 56.96 -3.55
CA SER A 328 1.39 57.17 -4.33
C SER A 328 1.68 58.68 -4.48
N ASP A 329 2.85 59.05 -5.02
CA ASP A 329 3.20 60.47 -5.25
C ASP A 329 2.55 61.02 -6.55
N GLU A 330 1.63 60.26 -7.17
CA GLU A 330 0.85 60.63 -8.35
C GLU A 330 -0.26 61.67 -8.02
N ALA A 331 -1.05 62.08 -9.01
CA ALA A 331 -2.17 63.00 -8.74
C ALA A 331 -3.38 62.23 -8.21
N SER A 332 -4.09 62.79 -7.22
CA SER A 332 -5.22 62.18 -6.47
C SER A 332 -6.48 61.78 -7.27
N ALA A 333 -6.38 61.67 -8.59
CA ALA A 333 -7.37 61.09 -9.49
C ALA A 333 -6.84 59.80 -10.16
N GLN A 334 -5.70 59.28 -9.68
CA GLN A 334 -5.04 58.06 -10.16
C GLN A 334 -4.81 57.02 -9.05
N ASP A 335 -5.08 57.35 -7.78
CA ASP A 335 -5.07 56.42 -6.63
C ASP A 335 -6.26 55.43 -6.66
N GLU A 336 -6.39 54.72 -7.78
CA GLU A 336 -7.33 53.63 -7.96
C GLU A 336 -6.62 52.31 -7.68
N THR A 337 -7.03 51.57 -6.64
CA THR A 337 -6.36 50.31 -6.25
C THR A 337 -7.29 49.11 -6.30
N TYR A 338 -6.72 47.93 -6.53
CA TYR A 338 -7.47 46.67 -6.45
C TYR A 338 -6.58 45.48 -6.00
N VAL A 339 -7.25 44.41 -5.57
CA VAL A 339 -6.60 43.19 -5.08
C VAL A 339 -6.99 41.99 -5.94
N VAL A 340 -5.99 41.24 -6.40
CA VAL A 340 -6.16 39.88 -6.94
C VAL A 340 -5.80 38.87 -5.85
N ALA A 341 -6.79 38.09 -5.44
CA ALA A 341 -6.66 37.05 -4.42
C ALA A 341 -6.74 35.67 -5.09
N THR A 342 -5.67 34.89 -4.98
CA THR A 342 -5.51 33.58 -5.61
C THR A 342 -5.52 32.48 -4.55
N ALA A 343 -6.56 31.66 -4.56
CA ALA A 343 -6.59 30.40 -3.83
C ALA A 343 -5.73 29.38 -4.58
N VAL A 344 -4.65 28.91 -3.96
CA VAL A 344 -3.70 27.94 -4.55
C VAL A 344 -4.05 26.55 -4.07
N GLY A 345 -4.50 25.69 -4.99
CA GLY A 345 -4.93 24.32 -4.70
C GLY A 345 -3.85 23.26 -4.95
N PRO A 346 -4.15 21.97 -4.69
CA PRO A 346 -3.21 20.86 -4.92
C PRO A 346 -3.00 20.53 -6.41
N SER A 347 -3.81 21.09 -7.31
CA SER A 347 -3.72 20.91 -8.76
C SER A 347 -3.93 22.23 -9.50
N ARG A 348 -3.58 22.26 -10.79
CA ARG A 348 -3.75 23.45 -11.64
C ARG A 348 -5.21 23.92 -11.77
N ASP A 349 -6.17 23.00 -11.72
CA ASP A 349 -7.60 23.29 -11.85
C ASP A 349 -8.26 23.66 -10.52
N ALA A 350 -7.57 23.36 -9.41
CA ALA A 350 -7.95 23.79 -8.06
C ALA A 350 -7.42 25.20 -7.71
N THR A 351 -6.43 25.71 -8.44
CA THR A 351 -5.96 27.10 -8.29
C THR A 351 -6.90 28.05 -9.03
N ARG A 352 -7.36 29.10 -8.35
CA ARG A 352 -8.31 30.10 -8.89
C ARG A 352 -8.03 31.48 -8.35
N SER A 353 -8.08 32.49 -9.22
CA SER A 353 -7.99 33.89 -8.81
C SER A 353 -9.33 34.63 -8.91
N VAL A 354 -9.62 35.46 -7.92
CA VAL A 354 -10.70 36.45 -7.95
C VAL A 354 -10.11 37.84 -7.75
N ARG A 355 -10.79 38.86 -8.27
CA ARG A 355 -10.36 40.25 -8.20
C ARG A 355 -11.44 41.08 -7.52
N SER A 356 -11.05 41.96 -6.60
CA SER A 356 -11.96 42.92 -6.01
C SER A 356 -12.50 43.89 -7.07
N ARG A 357 -13.46 44.74 -6.69
CA ARG A 357 -13.66 45.98 -7.43
C ARG A 357 -12.42 46.87 -7.35
N ILE A 358 -12.38 47.89 -8.20
CA ILE A 358 -11.45 49.02 -8.04
C ILE A 358 -11.99 49.93 -6.93
N PHE A 359 -11.08 50.54 -6.19
CA PHE A 359 -11.34 51.53 -5.15
C PHE A 359 -10.54 52.79 -5.44
N ASP A 360 -11.23 53.90 -5.64
CA ASP A 360 -10.72 55.25 -5.41
C ASP A 360 -10.37 55.37 -3.91
N VAL A 361 -9.09 55.59 -3.56
CA VAL A 361 -8.60 55.47 -2.17
C VAL A 361 -7.83 56.69 -1.63
N ASP A 362 -8.43 57.36 -0.63
CA ASP A 362 -7.74 58.39 0.15
C ASP A 362 -6.79 57.83 1.25
N ALA A 363 -5.69 58.54 1.50
CA ALA A 363 -4.69 58.27 2.53
C ALA A 363 -5.29 58.32 3.95
N GLY A 364 -5.11 57.23 4.70
CA GLY A 364 -5.74 57.03 6.01
C GLY A 364 -7.16 56.44 5.93
N GLY A 365 -7.73 56.30 4.73
CA GLY A 365 -9.06 55.71 4.50
C GLY A 365 -9.17 54.23 4.81
N SER A 366 -10.41 53.74 4.92
CA SER A 366 -10.74 52.34 5.14
C SER A 366 -11.85 51.93 4.18
N PHE A 367 -11.61 50.87 3.43
CA PHE A 367 -12.41 50.49 2.26
C PHE A 367 -12.92 49.05 2.43
N PRO A 368 -13.91 48.83 3.30
CA PRO A 368 -14.49 47.50 3.52
C PRO A 368 -15.20 46.99 2.26
N ASP A 369 -15.10 45.68 2.04
CA ASP A 369 -15.75 44.97 0.94
C ASP A 369 -16.05 43.52 1.35
N THR A 370 -16.71 42.74 0.50
CA THR A 370 -16.85 41.29 0.73
C THR A 370 -16.84 40.53 -0.59
N MET A 371 -15.77 39.78 -0.82
CA MET A 371 -15.60 38.89 -1.96
C MET A 371 -15.18 37.50 -1.47
N VAL A 372 -15.88 36.45 -1.89
CA VAL A 372 -15.49 35.06 -1.62
C VAL A 372 -14.30 34.70 -2.52
N VAL A 373 -13.18 34.34 -1.90
CA VAL A 373 -11.95 33.91 -2.59
C VAL A 373 -11.91 32.40 -2.73
N TYR A 374 -12.34 31.69 -1.68
CA TYR A 374 -12.41 30.24 -1.65
C TYR A 374 -13.66 29.78 -0.91
N GLN A 375 -14.29 28.72 -1.39
CA GLN A 375 -15.31 27.97 -0.67
C GLN A 375 -15.23 26.49 -1.07
N GLY A 376 -15.02 25.61 -0.08
CA GLY A 376 -14.85 24.17 -0.33
C GLY A 376 -14.24 23.44 0.86
N PRO A 377 -13.80 22.17 0.70
CA PRO A 377 -13.12 21.43 1.76
C PRO A 377 -11.78 22.11 2.14
N PRO A 378 -11.32 22.05 3.40
CA PRO A 378 -10.03 22.64 3.76
C PRO A 378 -8.85 22.06 2.97
N ALA A 379 -8.96 20.80 2.50
CA ALA A 379 -7.98 20.15 1.64
C ALA A 379 -7.96 20.65 0.17
N GLY A 380 -8.76 21.66 -0.20
CA GLY A 380 -8.76 22.24 -1.54
C GLY A 380 -7.94 23.53 -1.71
N ILE A 381 -7.44 24.14 -0.63
CA ILE A 381 -6.57 25.33 -0.65
C ILE A 381 -5.37 25.10 0.27
N GLY A 382 -4.15 25.24 -0.26
CA GLY A 382 -2.89 25.15 0.48
C GLY A 382 -2.20 26.49 0.69
N ALA A 383 -2.55 27.51 -0.10
CA ALA A 383 -2.13 28.88 0.14
C ALA A 383 -3.13 29.90 -0.41
N LEU A 384 -3.05 31.11 0.13
CA LEU A 384 -3.68 32.30 -0.44
C LEU A 384 -2.55 33.25 -0.87
N ALA A 385 -2.39 33.47 -2.17
CA ALA A 385 -1.55 34.55 -2.69
C ALA A 385 -2.41 35.79 -2.92
N VAL A 386 -1.90 36.96 -2.56
CA VAL A 386 -2.61 38.24 -2.60
C VAL A 386 -1.68 39.26 -3.24
N THR A 387 -2.04 39.72 -4.43
CA THR A 387 -1.31 40.77 -5.15
C THR A 387 -2.19 42.01 -5.19
N MET A 388 -1.60 43.16 -4.90
CA MET A 388 -2.26 44.46 -4.96
C MET A 388 -1.57 45.32 -6.03
N ALA A 389 -2.37 46.08 -6.79
CA ALA A 389 -1.92 46.92 -7.89
C ALA A 389 -2.65 48.27 -7.88
N GLU A 390 -1.97 49.30 -8.39
CA GLU A 390 -2.62 50.55 -8.82
C GLU A 390 -3.20 50.35 -10.23
N HIS A 391 -4.24 51.09 -10.57
CA HIS A 391 -4.97 51.00 -11.82
C HIS A 391 -4.82 52.32 -12.57
N ASP A 392 -3.86 52.37 -13.49
CA ASP A 392 -3.60 53.52 -14.35
C ASP A 392 -4.28 53.34 -15.73
N THR A 393 -3.92 52.27 -16.47
CA THR A 393 -4.26 52.07 -17.88
C THR A 393 -4.20 50.59 -18.28
N GLY A 394 -5.30 49.86 -18.07
CA GLY A 394 -5.32 48.46 -18.47
C GLY A 394 -6.67 47.79 -18.47
N ASN A 395 -6.64 46.45 -18.56
CA ASN A 395 -7.77 45.60 -18.25
C ASN A 395 -7.39 44.74 -17.02
N PRO A 396 -7.89 45.07 -15.82
CA PRO A 396 -7.58 44.31 -14.60
C PRO A 396 -7.92 42.81 -14.65
N ASP A 397 -8.80 42.39 -15.56
CA ASP A 397 -9.13 40.99 -15.77
C ASP A 397 -8.09 40.23 -16.64
N GLU A 398 -7.29 40.94 -17.45
CA GLU A 398 -6.10 40.42 -18.14
C GLU A 398 -4.92 40.31 -17.16
N TYR A 399 -4.72 41.32 -16.30
CA TYR A 399 -3.76 41.30 -15.19
C TYR A 399 -3.94 40.07 -14.29
N ARG A 400 -5.19 39.78 -13.87
CA ARG A 400 -5.54 38.54 -13.15
C ARG A 400 -5.08 37.28 -13.89
N GLY A 401 -5.20 37.25 -15.22
CA GLY A 401 -4.74 36.12 -16.04
C GLY A 401 -3.22 35.94 -16.05
N GLN A 402 -2.47 37.06 -16.04
CA GLN A 402 -1.02 37.04 -15.87
C GLN A 402 -0.61 36.55 -14.48
N ILE A 403 -1.28 37.01 -13.41
CA ILE A 403 -1.07 36.48 -12.04
C ILE A 403 -1.34 34.97 -11.97
N GLU A 404 -2.43 34.47 -12.57
CA GLU A 404 -2.65 33.02 -12.61
C GLU A 404 -1.53 32.28 -13.34
N ALA A 405 -0.93 32.86 -14.38
CA ALA A 405 0.22 32.29 -15.06
C ALA A 405 1.49 32.33 -14.16
N GLY A 406 1.78 33.45 -13.51
CA GLY A 406 2.88 33.59 -12.55
C GLY A 406 2.79 32.61 -11.38
N VAL A 407 1.60 32.48 -10.77
CA VAL A 407 1.31 31.48 -9.73
C VAL A 407 1.52 30.05 -10.26
N ARG A 408 1.13 29.74 -11.51
CA ARG A 408 1.40 28.43 -12.13
C ARG A 408 2.91 28.18 -12.34
N VAL A 409 3.69 29.20 -12.68
CA VAL A 409 5.16 29.12 -12.80
C VAL A 409 5.79 28.88 -11.42
N ALA A 410 5.42 29.70 -10.43
CA ALA A 410 5.86 29.55 -9.04
C ALA A 410 5.53 28.16 -8.47
N MET A 411 4.35 27.60 -8.79
CA MET A 411 3.96 26.24 -8.40
C MET A 411 4.82 25.14 -9.04
N ASN A 412 5.35 25.34 -10.25
CA ASN A 412 6.32 24.39 -10.84
C ASN A 412 7.65 24.44 -10.06
N GLY A 413 8.10 25.61 -9.60
CA GLY A 413 9.25 25.75 -8.69
C GLY A 413 8.99 25.10 -7.32
N LEU A 414 7.78 25.30 -6.77
CA LEU A 414 7.36 24.71 -5.51
C LEU A 414 7.29 23.18 -5.58
N ALA A 415 6.98 22.58 -6.73
CA ALA A 415 6.98 21.12 -6.90
C ALA A 415 8.33 20.47 -6.55
N ALA A 416 9.46 21.13 -6.84
CA ALA A 416 10.78 20.66 -6.45
C ALA A 416 11.02 20.76 -4.92
N ALA A 417 10.58 21.86 -4.30
CA ALA A 417 10.62 22.03 -2.84
C ALA A 417 9.72 21.00 -2.12
N ILE A 418 8.52 20.75 -2.65
CA ILE A 418 7.58 19.74 -2.17
C ILE A 418 8.17 18.33 -2.31
N ALA A 419 8.84 18.00 -3.42
CA ALA A 419 9.55 16.74 -3.56
C ALA A 419 10.63 16.57 -2.48
N ALA A 420 11.37 17.64 -2.14
CA ALA A 420 12.35 17.63 -1.06
C ALA A 420 11.73 17.44 0.35
N THR A 421 10.46 17.81 0.57
CA THR A 421 9.75 17.46 1.82
C THR A 421 9.36 15.98 1.91
N GLY A 422 9.37 15.25 0.79
CA GLY A 422 8.88 13.86 0.70
C GLY A 422 7.36 13.70 0.93
N VAL A 423 6.59 14.80 0.89
CA VAL A 423 5.14 14.83 1.15
C VAL A 423 4.30 14.65 -0.12
N GLY A 424 4.85 14.94 -1.31
CA GLY A 424 4.09 15.02 -2.55
C GLY A 424 3.17 16.25 -2.61
N LEU A 425 2.55 16.49 -3.77
CA LEU A 425 1.70 17.66 -4.08
C LEU A 425 0.33 17.63 -3.36
N THR A 426 0.37 17.54 -2.03
CA THR A 426 -0.80 17.72 -1.17
C THR A 426 -0.90 19.18 -0.71
N VAL A 427 -2.09 19.59 -0.25
CA VAL A 427 -2.33 20.93 0.28
C VAL A 427 -1.40 21.29 1.45
N SER A 428 -1.13 20.35 2.36
CA SER A 428 -0.15 20.56 3.43
C SER A 428 1.29 20.50 2.95
N GLY A 429 1.59 19.76 1.88
CA GLY A 429 2.88 19.83 1.18
C GLY A 429 3.17 21.25 0.66
N ILE A 430 2.17 21.89 0.04
CA ILE A 430 2.23 23.30 -0.40
C ILE A 430 2.49 24.22 0.80
N ALA A 431 1.65 24.16 1.83
CA ALA A 431 1.77 25.03 3.00
C ALA A 431 3.12 24.89 3.72
N VAL A 432 3.64 23.66 3.87
CA VAL A 432 4.95 23.38 4.48
C VAL A 432 6.10 23.86 3.60
N ALA A 433 6.04 23.64 2.28
CA ALA A 433 7.07 24.10 1.37
C ALA A 433 7.19 25.64 1.37
N LEU A 434 6.06 26.37 1.43
CA LEU A 434 6.02 27.82 1.56
C LEU A 434 6.58 28.32 2.91
N ALA A 435 6.21 27.66 4.01
CA ALA A 435 6.71 28.00 5.34
C ALA A 435 8.24 27.81 5.46
N ASN A 436 8.80 26.84 4.74
CA ASN A 436 10.23 26.54 4.75
C ASN A 436 11.05 27.37 3.75
N ALA A 437 10.54 27.58 2.53
CA ALA A 437 11.24 28.33 1.48
C ALA A 437 11.12 29.85 1.66
N GLY A 438 10.13 30.30 2.43
CA GLY A 438 9.72 31.70 2.49
C GLY A 438 8.83 32.07 1.30
N VAL A 439 8.10 33.18 1.46
CA VAL A 439 7.11 33.65 0.48
C VAL A 439 7.70 34.52 -0.62
N GLY A 440 8.90 35.08 -0.40
CA GLY A 440 9.61 35.97 -1.32
C GLY A 440 9.74 35.42 -2.73
N PRO A 441 10.39 34.25 -2.96
CA PRO A 441 10.60 33.72 -4.32
C PRO A 441 9.33 33.47 -5.14
N ILE A 442 8.16 33.39 -4.49
CA ILE A 442 6.86 33.28 -5.17
C ILE A 442 6.24 34.65 -5.42
N ALA A 443 6.35 35.58 -4.46
CA ALA A 443 5.98 36.98 -4.69
C ALA A 443 6.82 37.56 -5.85
N ASP A 444 8.13 37.34 -5.83
CA ASP A 444 9.08 37.75 -6.88
C ASP A 444 8.70 37.11 -8.23
N ALA A 445 8.49 35.79 -8.29
CA ALA A 445 8.11 35.10 -9.53
C ALA A 445 6.69 35.43 -10.04
N ILE A 446 5.81 35.96 -9.19
CA ILE A 446 4.51 36.52 -9.60
C ILE A 446 4.74 37.92 -10.19
N ASN A 447 5.48 38.78 -9.49
CA ASN A 447 5.78 40.15 -9.93
C ASN A 447 6.60 40.15 -11.24
N ASP A 448 7.60 39.28 -11.40
CA ASP A 448 8.41 39.11 -12.62
C ASP A 448 7.62 38.58 -13.83
N ALA A 449 6.45 37.97 -13.59
CA ALA A 449 5.61 37.38 -14.63
C ALA A 449 4.46 38.31 -15.09
N ILE A 450 4.42 39.52 -14.54
CA ILE A 450 3.43 40.57 -14.81
C ILE A 450 4.09 41.62 -15.73
N ASP A 451 3.44 41.89 -16.86
CA ASP A 451 3.86 42.86 -17.89
C ASP A 451 2.56 43.43 -18.51
N SER A 452 1.97 44.40 -17.79
CA SER A 452 0.52 44.69 -17.87
C SER A 452 0.11 46.14 -18.13
N GLY A 453 0.99 47.11 -17.93
CA GLY A 453 0.60 48.51 -17.76
C GLY A 453 0.45 48.83 -16.27
N ASP A 454 -0.55 48.23 -15.61
CA ASP A 454 -0.83 48.38 -14.17
C ASP A 454 0.41 48.10 -13.28
N ASP A 455 0.74 49.05 -12.40
CA ASP A 455 1.88 48.98 -11.49
C ASP A 455 1.60 48.16 -10.20
N THR A 456 2.53 47.25 -9.87
CA THR A 456 2.35 46.27 -8.80
C THR A 456 2.85 46.80 -7.44
N ILE A 457 1.94 47.25 -6.59
CA ILE A 457 2.21 47.65 -5.18
C ILE A 457 2.94 46.54 -4.41
N GLY A 458 2.53 45.29 -4.61
CA GLY A 458 3.24 44.13 -4.05
C GLY A 458 2.38 42.88 -3.85
N THR A 459 3.07 41.79 -3.51
CA THR A 459 2.48 40.45 -3.33
C THR A 459 2.80 39.87 -1.95
N ALA A 460 1.78 39.32 -1.28
CA ALA A 460 1.88 38.57 -0.03
C ALA A 460 1.33 37.15 -0.22
N VAL A 461 1.89 36.16 0.47
CA VAL A 461 1.40 34.77 0.41
C VAL A 461 1.19 34.23 1.83
N PHE A 462 0.06 33.57 2.06
CA PHE A 462 -0.27 32.90 3.32
C PHE A 462 -0.28 31.38 3.10
N PRO A 463 0.56 30.59 3.78
CA PRO A 463 0.40 29.14 3.82
C PRO A 463 -0.83 28.77 4.65
N LEU A 464 -1.77 28.03 4.07
CA LEU A 464 -3.08 27.74 4.65
C LEU A 464 -3.35 26.23 4.71
N ALA A 465 -2.59 25.52 5.56
CA ALA A 465 -2.89 24.12 5.85
C ALA A 465 -4.26 23.96 6.54
N PRO A 466 -4.97 22.82 6.41
CA PRO A 466 -6.29 22.57 7.02
C PRO A 466 -6.36 22.89 8.51
N LYS A 467 -5.32 22.54 9.27
CA LYS A 467 -5.21 22.85 10.71
C LYS A 467 -5.23 24.35 10.99
N ALA A 468 -4.52 25.14 10.18
CA ALA A 468 -4.46 26.59 10.31
C ALA A 468 -5.81 27.22 9.95
N LEU A 469 -6.43 26.79 8.85
CA LEU A 469 -7.77 27.23 8.44
C LEU A 469 -8.82 26.96 9.52
N ILE A 470 -8.85 25.75 10.08
CA ILE A 470 -9.77 25.36 11.17
C ILE A 470 -9.49 26.19 12.45
N GLY A 471 -8.23 26.53 12.71
CA GLY A 471 -7.84 27.43 13.80
C GLY A 471 -8.36 28.85 13.60
N LEU A 472 -8.14 29.43 12.41
CA LEU A 472 -8.60 30.77 12.03
C LEU A 472 -10.13 30.86 12.07
N ALA A 473 -10.84 29.86 11.55
CA ALA A 473 -12.32 29.80 11.60
C ALA A 473 -12.91 29.69 13.02
N ARG A 474 -12.07 29.50 14.05
CA ARG A 474 -12.43 29.46 15.47
C ARG A 474 -11.86 30.61 16.29
N SER A 475 -10.86 31.32 15.77
CA SER A 475 -10.35 32.52 16.44
C SER A 475 -11.38 33.63 16.39
N PRO A 476 -11.41 34.55 17.37
CA PRO A 476 -12.12 35.80 17.22
C PRO A 476 -11.48 36.65 16.12
N LEU A 477 -12.29 37.44 15.42
CA LEU A 477 -11.81 38.45 14.48
C LEU A 477 -10.96 39.50 15.21
N GLN A 478 -9.87 39.90 14.57
CA GLN A 478 -9.11 41.11 14.88
C GLN A 478 -9.75 42.30 14.14
N ARG A 479 -9.39 43.53 14.51
CA ARG A 479 -9.89 44.75 13.85
C ARG A 479 -8.78 45.77 13.65
N GLU A 480 -8.71 46.35 12.44
CA GLU A 480 -7.81 47.47 12.12
C GLU A 480 -8.61 48.51 11.31
N ARG A 481 -8.77 49.70 11.89
CA ARG A 481 -9.77 50.71 11.46
C ARG A 481 -11.18 50.11 11.43
N ASP A 482 -11.84 50.06 10.27
CA ASP A 482 -13.23 49.63 10.12
C ASP A 482 -13.39 48.22 9.56
N ILE A 483 -12.28 47.49 9.44
CA ILE A 483 -12.26 46.14 8.86
C ILE A 483 -11.94 45.10 9.95
N GLU A 484 -12.79 44.07 10.04
CA GLU A 484 -12.61 42.90 10.90
C GLU A 484 -12.09 41.71 10.08
N PHE A 485 -11.09 40.99 10.61
CA PHE A 485 -10.31 40.01 9.85
C PHE A 485 -9.67 38.91 10.72
N HIS A 486 -9.26 37.80 10.07
CA HIS A 486 -8.36 36.79 10.66
C HIS A 486 -6.94 36.89 10.10
N LEU A 487 -6.80 37.28 8.83
CA LEU A 487 -5.54 37.46 8.12
C LEU A 487 -5.46 38.89 7.56
N ALA A 488 -4.27 39.48 7.60
CA ALA A 488 -3.97 40.76 6.95
C ALA A 488 -2.61 40.62 6.25
N THR A 489 -2.44 41.27 5.12
CA THR A 489 -1.11 41.37 4.49
C THR A 489 -0.14 42.12 5.40
N PRO A 490 1.18 41.92 5.24
CA PRO A 490 2.14 42.96 5.58
C PRO A 490 1.74 44.30 4.94
N LEU A 491 2.32 45.41 5.44
CA LEU A 491 2.21 46.68 4.73
C LEU A 491 2.95 46.53 3.39
N LEU A 492 2.22 46.64 2.28
CA LEU A 492 2.74 46.61 0.92
C LEU A 492 3.10 48.05 0.53
N THR A 493 4.30 48.29 0.01
CA THR A 493 4.87 49.64 -0.15
C THR A 493 5.68 49.78 -1.44
N GLY A 494 5.20 49.24 -2.57
CA GLY A 494 5.80 49.47 -3.89
C GLY A 494 5.57 50.92 -4.30
N GLU A 495 4.31 51.24 -4.57
CA GLU A 495 3.79 52.60 -4.70
C GLU A 495 2.68 52.75 -3.65
N GLY A 496 2.62 53.89 -2.99
CA GLY A 496 1.83 54.09 -1.76
C GLY A 496 2.17 53.12 -0.61
N ALA A 497 1.21 52.93 0.30
CA ALA A 497 1.34 52.03 1.44
C ALA A 497 -0.01 51.43 1.85
N TYR A 498 -0.22 50.13 1.62
CA TYR A 498 -1.54 49.49 1.70
C TYR A 498 -1.55 48.17 2.46
N LYS A 499 -2.74 47.75 2.92
CA LYS A 499 -2.99 46.39 3.41
C LYS A 499 -4.34 45.86 2.93
N ALA A 500 -4.38 44.57 2.58
CA ALA A 500 -5.58 43.80 2.30
C ALA A 500 -5.92 42.85 3.47
N TYR A 501 -7.22 42.66 3.73
CA TYR A 501 -7.72 41.89 4.88
C TYR A 501 -8.63 40.74 4.45
N PHE A 502 -8.56 39.63 5.18
CA PHE A 502 -9.33 38.42 4.91
C PHE A 502 -9.87 37.79 6.18
N ASP A 503 -11.05 37.18 6.09
CA ASP A 503 -11.56 36.26 7.11
C ASP A 503 -11.61 34.82 6.60
N VAL A 504 -11.77 33.91 7.56
CA VAL A 504 -11.91 32.47 7.34
C VAL A 504 -13.06 32.01 8.22
N THR A 505 -14.07 31.35 7.67
CA THR A 505 -15.26 30.90 8.41
C THR A 505 -15.68 29.51 7.97
N PHE A 506 -16.33 28.73 8.84
CA PHE A 506 -17.00 27.50 8.41
C PHE A 506 -18.22 27.86 7.55
N GLY A 507 -18.43 27.11 6.46
CA GLY A 507 -19.56 27.27 5.54
C GLY A 507 -20.46 26.04 5.47
#